data_AF-A0A6I1W0M5-F1
#
_entry.id   AF-A0A6I1W0M5-F1
#
_cell.length_a   1.000
_cell.length_b   1.000
_cell.length_c   1.000
_cell.angle_alpha   90.00
_cell.angle_beta   90.00
_cell.angle_gamma   90.00
#
_symmetry.space_group_name_H-M   'P 1'
#
loop_
_entity.id
_entity.type
_entity.pdbx_description
1 polymer ?
#
loop_
_entity_poly.entity_id
_entity_poly.type
_entity_poly.pdbx_seq_one_letter_code
_entity_poly.pdbx_strand_id
1 'polypeptide(L)'
;LVQRYLLLAFGAVNLIAFVHAPRAIGVLVYSMVSMLLALAGLASATCQVLYQRLPAQQLMICQPDLAQLWNNLSLGDLFTSVYRGTEACAHIQWTLFDLSIPELSMLAFAGLAALSLFQWVR
;
A
#
# COMPACT_ATOMS: atom_id res chain seq x y z
N LEU A 1 -4.63 0.66 -2.26
CA LEU A 1 -5.30 1.98 -2.08
C LEU A 1 -4.81 2.72 -0.83
N VAL A 2 -4.79 2.10 0.35
CA VAL A 2 -4.35 2.73 1.62
C VAL A 2 -2.99 3.43 1.53
N GLN A 3 -1.96 2.77 0.98
CA GLN A 3 -0.63 3.38 0.76
C GLN A 3 -0.68 4.67 -0.06
N ARG A 4 -1.55 4.74 -1.08
CA ARG A 4 -1.68 5.94 -1.95
C ARG A 4 -2.24 7.12 -1.14
N TYR A 5 -3.25 6.88 -0.31
CA TYR A 5 -3.80 7.92 0.57
C TYR A 5 -2.80 8.38 1.63
N LEU A 6 -2.03 7.46 2.22
CA LEU A 6 -0.98 7.81 3.18
C LEU A 6 0.13 8.65 2.54
N LEU A 7 0.55 8.32 1.32
CA LEU A 7 1.53 9.10 0.58
C LEU A 7 1.00 10.50 0.22
N LEU A 8 -0.26 10.60 -0.22
CA LEU A 8 -0.91 11.89 -0.50
C LEU A 8 -1.02 12.75 0.75
N ALA A 9 -1.43 12.17 1.88
CA ALA A 9 -1.50 12.88 3.16
C ALA A 9 -0.11 13.35 3.61
N PHE A 10 0.91 12.50 3.50
CA PHE A 10 2.29 12.86 3.82
C PHE A 10 2.76 14.06 2.97
N GLY A 11 2.52 14.00 1.66
CA GLY A 11 2.85 15.09 0.74
C GLY A 11 2.12 16.38 1.07
N ALA A 12 0.82 16.31 1.37
CA ALA A 12 0.02 17.47 1.74
C ALA A 12 0.52 18.14 3.03
N VAL A 13 0.85 17.36 4.07
CA VAL A 13 1.40 17.89 5.33
C VAL A 13 2.73 18.60 5.10
N ASN A 14 3.64 18.01 4.32
CA ASN A 14 4.93 18.62 4.00
C ASN A 14 4.79 19.86 3.11
N LEU A 15 3.83 19.86 2.17
CA LEU A 15 3.55 21.02 1.34
C LEU A 15 2.99 22.19 2.17
N ILE A 16 2.08 21.90 3.11
CA ILE A 16 1.55 22.90 4.04
C ILE A 16 2.69 23.42 4.93
N ALA A 17 3.55 22.55 5.45
CA ALA A 17 4.71 22.96 6.25
C ALA A 17 5.64 23.89 5.47
N PHE A 18 5.89 23.58 4.19
CA PHE A 18 6.71 24.41 3.31
C PHE A 18 6.09 25.81 3.08
N VAL A 19 4.77 25.88 2.83
CA VAL A 19 4.07 27.16 2.61
C VAL A 19 3.95 27.97 3.91
N HIS A 20 3.73 27.32 5.05
CA HIS A 20 3.58 27.99 6.34
C HIS A 20 4.93 28.50 6.90
N ALA A 21 6.06 27.95 6.46
CA ALA A 21 7.41 28.30 6.92
C ALA A 21 7.51 28.48 8.45
N PRO A 22 7.08 27.48 9.25
CA PRO A 22 6.99 27.61 10.69
C PRO A 22 8.36 27.68 11.38
N ARG A 23 8.39 28.27 12.57
CA ARG A 23 9.54 28.23 13.49
C ARG A 23 9.63 26.88 14.22
N ALA A 24 10.58 26.74 15.14
CA ALA A 24 10.94 25.49 15.84
C ALA A 24 9.77 24.59 16.27
N ILE A 25 8.75 25.13 16.95
CA ILE A 25 7.61 24.32 17.44
C ILE A 25 6.76 23.81 16.27
N GLY A 26 6.54 24.61 15.22
CA GLY A 26 5.77 24.14 14.08
C GLY A 26 6.51 23.08 13.29
N VAL A 27 7.84 23.22 13.11
CA VAL A 27 8.67 22.17 12.49
C VAL A 27 8.54 20.85 13.26
N LEU A 28 8.57 20.89 14.59
CA LEU A 28 8.37 19.72 15.44
C LEU A 28 7.00 19.05 15.21
N VAL A 29 5.92 19.84 15.16
CA VAL A 29 4.57 19.31 14.95
C VAL A 29 4.43 18.70 13.55
N TYR A 30 4.88 19.39 12.51
CA TYR A 30 4.79 18.89 11.13
C TYR A 30 5.66 17.65 10.90
N SER A 31 6.86 17.59 11.50
CA SER A 31 7.75 16.42 11.40
C SER A 31 7.18 15.21 12.13
N MET A 32 6.58 15.39 13.32
CA MET A 32 5.89 14.31 14.04
C MET A 32 4.71 13.75 13.24
N VAL A 33 3.85 14.61 12.69
CA VAL A 33 2.70 14.19 11.87
C VAL A 33 3.18 13.43 10.62
N SER A 34 4.21 13.95 9.95
CA SER A 34 4.81 13.31 8.77
C SER A 34 5.41 11.95 9.12
N MET A 35 6.09 11.84 10.26
CA MET A 35 6.67 10.58 10.75
C MET A 35 5.61 9.54 11.02
N LEU A 36 4.49 9.90 11.66
CA LEU A 36 3.37 8.98 11.90
C LEU A 36 2.76 8.47 10.59
N LEU A 37 2.57 9.35 9.59
CA LEU A 37 2.07 8.96 8.27
C LEU A 37 3.03 8.02 7.54
N ALA A 38 4.34 8.30 7.60
CA ALA A 38 5.36 7.45 6.99
C ALA A 38 5.41 6.07 7.66
N LEU A 39 5.34 6.00 9.00
CA LEU A 39 5.29 4.74 9.75
C LEU A 39 4.03 3.93 9.45
N ALA A 40 2.87 4.57 9.35
CA ALA A 40 1.63 3.89 8.94
C ALA A 40 1.73 3.33 7.52
N GLY A 41 2.38 4.07 6.61
CA GLY A 41 2.64 3.63 5.24
C GLY A 41 3.59 2.44 5.19
N LEU A 42 4.66 2.49 5.99
CA LEU A 42 5.63 1.42 6.14
C LEU A 42 4.97 0.15 6.69
N ALA A 43 4.18 0.26 7.76
CA ALA A 43 3.45 -0.87 8.33
C ALA A 43 2.48 -1.49 7.32
N SER A 44 1.75 -0.66 6.57
CA SER A 44 0.83 -1.13 5.52
C SER A 44 1.56 -1.88 4.39
N ALA A 45 2.73 -1.37 3.98
CA ALA A 45 3.58 -2.03 2.98
C ALA A 45 4.15 -3.35 3.48
N THR A 46 4.67 -3.39 4.71
CA THR A 46 5.16 -4.62 5.33
C THR A 46 4.06 -5.67 5.42
N CYS A 47 2.84 -5.29 5.83
CA CYS A 47 1.70 -6.20 5.82
C CYS A 47 1.43 -6.76 4.42
N GLN A 48 1.43 -5.92 3.37
CA GLN A 48 1.26 -6.41 2.00
C GLN A 48 2.37 -7.37 1.56
N VAL A 49 3.63 -7.09 1.90
CA VAL A 49 4.75 -7.99 1.62
C VAL A 49 4.56 -9.32 2.35
N LEU A 50 4.16 -9.30 3.62
CA LEU A 50 3.84 -10.52 4.37
C LEU A 50 2.76 -11.34 3.66
N TYR A 51 1.66 -10.71 3.25
CA TYR A 51 0.61 -11.40 2.49
C TYR A 51 1.08 -11.96 1.14
N GLN A 52 2.01 -11.30 0.46
CA GLN A 52 2.60 -11.81 -0.80
C GLN A 52 3.54 -13.01 -0.58
N ARG A 53 4.16 -13.12 0.59
CA ARG A 53 5.07 -14.23 0.91
C ARG A 53 4.34 -15.47 1.43
N LEU A 54 3.04 -15.39 1.75
CA LEU A 54 2.26 -16.55 2.14
C LEU A 54 2.05 -17.49 0.94
N PRO A 55 2.34 -18.80 1.08
CA PRO A 55 2.12 -19.78 0.02
C PRO A 55 0.63 -19.86 -0.34
N ALA A 56 0.34 -19.87 -1.65
CA ALA A 56 -1.02 -19.85 -2.20
C ALA A 56 -1.96 -20.95 -1.64
N GLN A 57 -1.39 -22.06 -1.13
CA GLN A 57 -2.13 -23.16 -0.50
C GLN A 57 -2.82 -22.80 0.83
N GLN A 58 -2.47 -21.70 1.49
CA GLN A 58 -3.15 -21.21 2.71
C GLN A 58 -4.20 -20.13 2.45
N LEU A 59 -4.30 -19.61 1.22
CA LEU A 59 -5.35 -18.66 0.85
C LEU A 59 -6.59 -19.43 0.39
N MET A 60 -7.39 -19.91 1.35
CA MET A 60 -8.73 -20.52 1.15
C MET A 60 -9.73 -19.62 0.37
N ILE A 61 -9.31 -18.44 -0.11
CA ILE A 61 -10.11 -17.44 -0.81
C ILE A 61 -9.87 -17.47 -2.33
N CYS A 62 -8.80 -18.12 -2.81
CA CYS A 62 -8.48 -18.21 -4.24
C CYS A 62 -8.98 -19.47 -4.93
N GLN A 63 -9.73 -20.33 -4.24
CA GLN A 63 -10.31 -21.51 -4.88
C GLN A 63 -11.72 -21.18 -5.35
N PRO A 64 -11.95 -20.88 -6.64
CA PRO A 64 -13.29 -21.01 -7.17
C PRO A 64 -13.68 -22.48 -7.01
N ASP A 65 -14.87 -22.74 -6.46
CA ASP A 65 -15.43 -24.09 -6.48
C ASP A 65 -15.71 -24.45 -7.95
N LEU A 66 -14.71 -25.03 -8.61
CA LEU A 66 -14.76 -25.49 -9.99
C LEU A 66 -15.86 -26.54 -10.21
N ALA A 67 -16.37 -27.15 -9.15
CA ALA A 67 -17.53 -28.04 -9.20
C ALA A 67 -18.88 -27.30 -9.30
N GLN A 68 -18.99 -26.06 -8.80
CA GLN A 68 -20.22 -25.26 -8.85
C GLN A 68 -20.37 -24.39 -10.12
N LEU A 69 -19.25 -24.01 -10.75
CA LEU A 69 -19.27 -23.26 -12.02
C LEU A 69 -19.85 -24.08 -13.19
N TRP A 70 -19.78 -25.42 -13.12
CA TRP A 70 -20.18 -26.28 -14.23
C TRP A 70 -21.70 -26.49 -14.36
N ASN A 71 -22.46 -26.33 -13.27
CA ASN A 71 -23.88 -26.69 -13.28
C ASN A 71 -24.85 -25.51 -13.38
N ASN A 72 -24.43 -24.24 -13.17
CA ASN A 72 -25.40 -23.15 -12.90
C ASN A 72 -25.10 -21.74 -13.46
N LEU A 73 -24.17 -21.51 -14.40
CA LEU A 73 -23.98 -20.14 -14.96
C LEU A 73 -24.62 -19.93 -16.33
N SER A 74 -25.62 -19.04 -16.34
CA SER A 74 -26.13 -18.39 -17.54
C SER A 74 -25.02 -17.52 -18.17
N LEU A 75 -24.97 -17.46 -19.50
CA LEU A 75 -23.94 -16.69 -20.24
C LEU A 75 -23.90 -15.19 -19.85
N GLY A 76 -24.93 -14.65 -19.18
CA GLY A 76 -24.97 -13.27 -18.71
C GLY A 76 -24.16 -13.00 -17.44
N ASP A 77 -24.10 -13.94 -16.50
CA ASP A 77 -23.41 -13.76 -15.22
C ASP A 77 -21.87 -13.83 -15.34
N LEU A 78 -21.40 -14.45 -16.42
CA LEU A 78 -19.99 -14.46 -16.80
C LEU A 78 -19.48 -13.06 -17.20
N PHE A 79 -20.29 -12.25 -17.88
CA PHE A 79 -19.89 -10.90 -18.28
C PHE A 79 -19.83 -9.93 -17.10
N THR A 80 -20.75 -10.04 -16.14
CA THR A 80 -20.73 -9.25 -14.90
C THR A 80 -19.59 -9.65 -13.97
N SER A 81 -19.22 -10.93 -13.95
CA SER A 81 -18.06 -11.44 -13.20
C SER A 81 -16.73 -10.95 -13.78
N VAL A 82 -16.60 -10.88 -15.11
CA VAL A 82 -15.42 -10.32 -15.79
C VAL A 82 -15.28 -8.81 -15.58
N TYR A 83 -16.41 -8.08 -15.53
CA TYR A 83 -16.38 -6.62 -15.30
C TYR A 83 -16.22 -6.23 -13.82
N ARG A 84 -16.61 -7.11 -12.89
CA ARG A 84 -16.33 -7.01 -11.45
C ARG A 84 -15.04 -7.76 -11.12
N GLY A 85 -13.91 -7.19 -11.56
CA GLY A 85 -12.55 -7.71 -11.44
C GLY A 85 -12.35 -8.85 -10.44
N THR A 86 -12.23 -10.07 -10.94
CA THR A 86 -11.61 -11.19 -10.24
C THR A 86 -10.10 -10.97 -10.21
N GLU A 87 -9.62 -10.06 -9.35
CA GLU A 87 -8.19 -9.95 -8.99
C GLU A 87 -7.81 -11.08 -8.03
N ALA A 88 -8.15 -12.32 -8.41
CA ALA A 88 -7.99 -13.50 -7.60
C ALA A 88 -6.59 -14.07 -7.81
N CYS A 89 -5.77 -13.91 -6.78
CA CYS A 89 -4.50 -14.56 -6.54
C CYS A 89 -3.24 -13.97 -7.21
N ALA A 90 -2.63 -13.02 -6.48
CA ALA A 90 -1.22 -13.03 -6.10
C ALA A 90 -0.15 -13.28 -7.18
N HIS A 91 -0.42 -12.95 -8.44
CA HIS A 91 0.64 -12.85 -9.43
C HIS A 91 1.38 -11.53 -9.28
N ILE A 92 2.71 -11.61 -9.15
CA ILE A 92 3.59 -10.44 -9.20
C ILE A 92 3.52 -9.90 -10.63
N GLN A 93 2.67 -8.89 -10.86
CA GLN A 93 2.43 -8.35 -12.20
C GLN A 93 3.65 -7.58 -12.75
N TRP A 94 4.52 -7.09 -11.86
CA TRP A 94 5.67 -6.28 -12.22
C TRP A 94 6.74 -6.30 -11.13
N THR A 95 7.99 -6.51 -11.53
CA THR A 95 9.18 -6.39 -10.68
C THR A 95 10.15 -5.37 -11.26
N LEU A 96 10.83 -4.63 -10.39
CA LEU A 96 11.94 -3.76 -10.76
C LEU A 96 13.10 -4.09 -9.83
N PHE A 97 14.29 -4.38 -10.38
CA PHE A 97 15.43 -4.88 -9.61
C PHE A 97 15.16 -6.17 -8.80
N ASP A 98 14.23 -7.01 -9.28
CA ASP A 98 13.75 -8.21 -8.58
C ASP A 98 12.92 -7.92 -7.30
N LEU A 99 12.58 -6.65 -7.05
CA LEU A 99 11.65 -6.24 -6.01
C LEU A 99 10.24 -6.06 -6.56
N SER A 100 9.24 -6.48 -5.79
CA SER A 100 7.83 -6.26 -6.12
C SER A 100 7.38 -4.82 -5.77
N ILE A 101 6.27 -4.37 -6.35
CA ILE A 101 5.66 -3.06 -6.06
C ILE A 101 5.52 -2.76 -4.54
N PRO A 102 5.01 -3.67 -3.69
CA PRO A 102 4.91 -3.38 -2.25
C PRO A 102 6.27 -3.33 -1.55
N GLU A 103 7.29 -4.06 -2.03
CA GLU A 103 8.64 -3.96 -1.46
C GLU A 103 9.30 -2.62 -1.80
N LEU A 104 9.13 -2.14 -3.04
CA LEU A 104 9.56 -0.78 -3.43
C LEU A 104 8.83 0.29 -2.61
N SER A 105 7.53 0.08 -2.36
CA SER A 105 6.72 0.98 -1.52
C SER A 105 7.21 0.97 -0.06
N MET A 106 7.59 -0.20 0.47
CA MET A 106 8.17 -0.34 1.80
C MET A 106 9.47 0.47 1.92
N LEU A 107 10.38 0.34 0.95
CA LEU A 107 11.62 1.12 0.89
C LEU A 107 11.34 2.62 0.81
N ALA A 108 10.38 3.05 0.00
CA ALA A 108 10.00 4.45 -0.10
C ALA A 108 9.51 5.02 1.24
N PHE A 109 8.57 4.33 1.91
CA PHE A 109 8.08 4.77 3.22
C PHE A 109 9.16 4.74 4.31
N ALA A 110 10.09 3.79 4.27
CA ALA A 110 11.25 3.77 5.16
C ALA A 110 12.14 5.00 4.95
N GLY A 111 12.40 5.37 3.69
CA GLY A 111 13.13 6.60 3.35
C GLY A 111 12.41 7.86 3.82
N LEU A 112 11.10 7.95 3.64
CA LEU A 112 10.30 9.08 4.13
C LEU A 112 10.33 9.19 5.66
N ALA A 113 10.23 8.06 6.37
CA ALA A 113 10.34 8.03 7.83
C ALA A 113 11.71 8.51 8.30
N ALA A 114 12.79 8.08 7.64
CA ALA A 114 14.15 8.55 7.93
C ALA A 114 14.32 10.05 7.69
N LEU A 115 13.73 10.59 6.60
CA LEU A 115 13.74 12.02 6.32
C LEU A 115 12.95 12.81 7.38
N SER A 116 11.78 12.34 7.80
CA SER A 116 11.02 12.98 8.88
C SER A 116 11.78 12.95 10.21
N LEU A 117 12.49 11.85 10.51
CA LEU A 117 13.36 11.77 11.67
C LEU A 117 14.52 12.77 11.58
N PHE A 118 15.14 12.90 10.40
CA PHE A 118 16.21 13.86 10.19
C PHE A 118 15.73 15.31 10.36
N GLN A 119 14.52 15.64 9.89
CA GLN A 119 13.89 16.95 10.12
C GLN A 119 13.59 17.21 11.60
N TRP A 120 13.38 16.17 12.41
CA TRP A 120 13.17 16.33 13.85
C TRP A 120 14.48 16.60 14.60
N VAL A 121 15.58 16.00 14.16
CA VAL A 121 16.91 16.12 14.79
C VAL A 121 17.62 17.43 14.42
N ARG A 122 17.29 18.02 13.26
CA ARG A 122 17.87 19.26 12.71
C ARG A 122 17.18 20.51 13.25
#